data_AF-A0A8J7PQG0-F1
#
_entry.id   AF-A0A8J7PQG0-F1
#
_cell.length_a   1.000
_cell.length_b   1.000
_cell.length_c   1.000
_cell.angle_alpha   90.00
_cell.angle_beta   90.00
_cell.angle_gamma   90.00
#
_symmetry.space_group_name_H-M   'P 1'
#
loop_
_entity.id
_entity.type
_entity.pdbx_description
1 polymer ?
#
loop_
_entity_poly.entity_id
_entity_poly.type
_entity_poly.pdbx_seq_one_letter_code
_entity_poly.pdbx_strand_id
1 'polypeptide(L)'
;ALVWSLKPDETPAGPPWEALSGNNAREAYRAVWALASDPGAVELLRAKVPVQPVIPEAKLKQWIADLGADRFAVREAATKALQDLGRVAEPELRAARDRVSGEEVRSRLDALLAKLPRGRTGEDVVWARAVQALELAGTEAARKLLTEWAAGASAARLTIDAKAALGRLDANR
;
A
#
# COMPACT_ATOMS: atom_id res chain seq x y z
N ALA A 1 -10.66 -17.64 33.83
CA ALA A 1 -10.61 -16.36 33.08
C ALA A 1 -9.30 -16.35 32.30
N LEU A 2 -9.32 -16.16 30.98
CA LEU A 2 -8.10 -16.06 30.19
C LEU A 2 -7.49 -14.67 30.44
N VAL A 3 -6.53 -14.60 31.38
CA VAL A 3 -5.85 -13.37 31.85
C VAL A 3 -4.67 -13.03 30.93
N TRP A 4 -4.89 -12.93 29.62
CA TRP A 4 -3.87 -12.43 28.70
C TRP A 4 -4.50 -11.46 27.70
N SER A 5 -4.43 -10.17 28.04
CA SER A 5 -4.76 -9.09 27.13
C SER A 5 -3.52 -8.77 26.29
N LEU A 6 -3.68 -8.73 24.96
CA LEU A 6 -2.62 -8.26 24.05
C LEU A 6 -2.52 -6.72 24.03
N LYS A 7 -3.50 -6.03 24.61
CA LYS A 7 -3.52 -4.57 24.71
C LYS A 7 -2.44 -4.12 25.71
N PRO A 8 -1.54 -3.18 25.33
CA PRO A 8 -0.57 -2.62 26.25
C PRO A 8 -1.25 -1.76 27.32
N ASP A 9 -0.68 -1.76 28.52
CA ASP A 9 -1.18 -0.94 29.65
C ASP A 9 -0.91 0.56 29.45
N GLU A 10 0.14 0.89 28.68
CA GLU A 10 0.55 2.27 28.41
C GLU A 10 0.15 2.72 27.00
N THR A 11 -0.30 3.97 26.90
CA THR A 11 -0.49 4.69 25.63
C THR A 11 0.84 5.15 25.04
N PRO A 12 0.92 5.46 23.73
CA PRO A 12 2.12 6.05 23.15
C PRO A 12 2.45 7.39 23.83
N ALA A 13 3.74 7.73 23.92
CA ALA A 13 4.23 8.93 24.59
C ALA A 13 3.90 10.24 23.83
N GLY A 14 3.57 10.15 22.53
CA GLY A 14 3.26 11.28 21.67
C GLY A 14 1.98 11.07 20.85
N PRO A 15 1.70 11.98 19.90
CA PRO A 15 0.54 11.87 19.01
C PRO A 15 0.48 10.48 18.34
N PRO A 16 -0.68 9.80 18.35
CA PRO A 16 -0.75 8.42 17.88
C PRO A 16 -0.27 8.22 16.43
N TRP A 17 -0.52 9.18 15.53
CA TRP A 17 0.01 9.12 14.17
C TRP A 17 1.55 9.15 14.11
N GLU A 18 2.17 10.05 14.87
CA GLU A 18 3.63 10.20 14.90
C GLU A 18 4.28 8.93 15.46
N ALA A 19 3.75 8.41 16.57
CA ALA A 19 4.20 7.16 17.16
C ALA A 19 4.00 5.96 16.22
N LEU A 20 2.87 5.88 15.50
CA LEU A 20 2.60 4.83 14.51
C LEU A 20 3.54 4.88 13.31
N SER A 21 3.85 6.09 12.83
CA SER A 21 4.73 6.33 11.68
C SER A 21 6.23 6.25 12.01
N GLY A 22 6.58 6.28 13.30
CA GLY A 22 7.95 6.27 13.77
C GLY A 22 8.67 4.91 13.66
N ASN A 23 9.99 4.96 13.88
CA ASN A 23 10.88 3.80 13.85
C ASN A 23 10.89 3.00 15.17
N ASN A 24 10.34 3.53 16.26
CA ASN A 24 10.26 2.82 17.53
C ASN A 24 9.08 1.83 17.51
N ALA A 25 9.40 0.53 17.40
CA ALA A 25 8.39 -0.52 17.31
C ALA A 25 7.47 -0.61 18.54
N ARG A 26 7.97 -0.31 19.75
CA ARG A 26 7.17 -0.34 20.98
C ARG A 26 6.13 0.78 20.98
N GLU A 27 6.54 1.99 20.62
CA GLU A 27 5.64 3.14 20.50
C GLU A 27 4.62 2.96 19.37
N ALA A 28 5.04 2.40 18.23
CA ALA A 28 4.14 2.09 17.14
C ALA A 28 3.07 1.05 17.54
N TYR A 29 3.46 0.02 18.29
CA TYR A 29 2.50 -0.98 18.79
C TYR A 29 1.47 -0.36 19.73
N ARG A 30 1.89 0.53 20.63
CA ARG A 30 0.98 1.29 21.51
C ARG A 30 0.04 2.18 20.71
N ALA A 31 0.56 2.86 19.70
CA ALA A 31 -0.22 3.72 18.83
C ALA A 31 -1.31 2.96 18.07
N VAL A 32 -1.04 1.73 17.61
CA VAL A 32 -2.05 0.86 16.99
C VAL A 32 -3.24 0.64 17.92
N TRP A 33 -3.00 0.28 19.19
CA TRP A 33 -4.07 0.08 20.17
C TRP A 33 -4.78 1.36 20.59
N ALA A 34 -4.04 2.47 20.69
CA ALA A 34 -4.61 3.78 20.98
C ALA A 34 -5.58 4.21 19.86
N LEU A 35 -5.16 4.09 18.59
CA LEU A 35 -6.01 4.38 17.44
C LEU A 35 -7.20 3.42 17.33
N ALA A 36 -7.01 2.13 17.62
CA ALA A 36 -8.09 1.16 17.60
C ALA A 36 -9.22 1.47 18.61
N SER A 37 -8.87 2.14 19.71
CA SER A 37 -9.83 2.51 20.78
C SER A 37 -10.41 3.91 20.60
N ASP A 38 -9.93 4.71 19.65
CA ASP A 38 -10.32 6.11 19.45
C ASP A 38 -11.35 6.24 18.31
N PRO A 39 -12.57 6.72 18.58
CA PRO A 39 -13.57 6.98 17.54
C PRO A 39 -13.11 7.98 16.47
N GLY A 40 -12.21 8.90 16.79
CA GLY A 40 -11.65 9.89 15.86
C GLY A 40 -10.56 9.33 14.94
N ALA A 41 -10.05 8.13 15.21
CA ALA A 41 -8.93 7.55 14.47
C ALA A 41 -9.26 7.30 13.00
N VAL A 42 -10.51 6.97 12.66
CA VAL A 42 -10.91 6.69 11.26
C VAL A 42 -10.69 7.91 10.38
N GLU A 43 -11.12 9.10 10.81
CA GLU A 43 -10.93 10.33 10.04
C GLU A 43 -9.45 10.74 9.97
N LEU A 44 -8.72 10.57 11.07
CA LEU A 44 -7.27 10.81 11.10
C LEU A 44 -6.54 9.90 10.10
N LEU A 45 -6.83 8.60 10.11
CA LEU A 45 -6.19 7.62 9.23
C LEU A 45 -6.58 7.85 7.77
N ARG A 46 -7.84 8.21 7.49
CA ARG A 46 -8.27 8.60 6.14
C ARG A 46 -7.50 9.81 5.62
N ALA A 47 -7.26 10.81 6.47
CA ALA A 47 -6.51 12.01 6.08
C ALA A 47 -5.00 11.74 5.87
N LYS A 48 -4.44 10.76 6.56
CA LYS A 48 -2.99 10.47 6.55
C LYS A 48 -2.57 9.39 5.57
N VAL A 49 -3.45 8.45 5.24
CA VAL A 49 -3.14 7.30 4.37
C VAL A 49 -3.96 7.40 3.08
N PRO A 50 -3.32 7.69 1.94
CA PRO A 50 -4.02 7.85 0.68
C PRO A 50 -4.46 6.51 0.09
N VAL A 51 -5.65 6.49 -0.51
CA VAL A 51 -6.10 5.38 -1.37
C VAL A 51 -5.13 5.23 -2.53
N GLN A 52 -4.75 3.99 -2.83
CA GLN A 52 -3.78 3.71 -3.89
C GLN A 52 -4.45 3.86 -5.26
N PRO A 53 -3.90 4.68 -6.17
CA PRO A 53 -4.57 5.06 -7.39
C PRO A 53 -4.72 3.86 -8.33
N VAL A 54 -5.94 3.63 -8.82
CA VAL A 54 -6.20 2.66 -9.88
C VAL A 54 -5.80 3.28 -11.22
N ILE A 55 -4.83 2.68 -11.89
CA ILE A 55 -4.36 3.15 -13.19
C ILE A 55 -5.15 2.44 -14.28
N PRO A 56 -5.76 3.17 -15.24
CA PRO A 56 -6.43 2.55 -16.37
C PRO A 56 -5.47 1.66 -17.16
N GLU A 57 -5.89 0.43 -17.44
CA GLU A 57 -5.08 -0.57 -18.16
C GLU A 57 -4.58 -0.03 -19.50
N ALA A 58 -5.41 0.71 -20.22
CA ALA A 58 -5.05 1.35 -21.49
C ALA A 58 -3.86 2.32 -21.34
N LYS A 59 -3.80 3.08 -20.23
CA LYS A 59 -2.71 4.03 -19.98
C LYS A 59 -1.40 3.32 -19.69
N LEU A 60 -1.47 2.22 -18.94
CA LEU A 60 -0.30 1.42 -18.61
C LEU A 60 0.26 0.71 -19.85
N LYS A 61 -0.62 0.15 -20.69
CA LYS A 61 -0.26 -0.40 -22.01
C LYS A 61 0.38 0.64 -22.91
N GLN A 62 -0.17 1.86 -22.93
CA GLN A 62 0.40 2.97 -23.71
C GLN A 62 1.83 3.28 -23.25
N TRP A 63 2.06 3.47 -21.95
CA TRP A 63 3.41 3.74 -21.44
C TRP A 63 4.39 2.60 -21.71
N ILE A 64 3.94 1.35 -21.62
CA ILE A 64 4.77 0.19 -21.97
C ILE A 64 5.16 0.21 -23.45
N ALA A 65 4.22 0.53 -24.35
CA ALA A 65 4.52 0.67 -25.78
C ALA A 65 5.49 1.84 -26.05
N ASP A 66 5.29 2.96 -25.35
CA ASP A 66 6.11 4.17 -25.47
C ASP A 66 7.57 3.98 -25.03
N LEU A 67 7.90 2.91 -24.28
CA LEU A 67 9.28 2.54 -23.98
C LEU A 67 10.11 2.23 -25.25
N GLY A 68 9.45 1.84 -26.35
CA GLY A 68 10.07 1.58 -27.65
C GLY A 68 9.85 2.68 -28.68
N ALA A 69 9.34 3.85 -28.29
CA ALA A 69 9.07 4.94 -29.23
C ALA A 69 10.36 5.49 -29.85
N ASP A 70 10.34 5.91 -31.12
CA ASP A 70 11.54 6.46 -31.80
C ASP A 70 12.07 7.75 -31.13
N ARG A 71 11.14 8.56 -30.60
CA ARG A 71 11.47 9.83 -29.94
C ARG A 71 11.94 9.61 -28.50
N PHE A 72 13.17 10.00 -28.21
CA PHE A 72 13.77 9.89 -26.87
C PHE A 72 12.89 10.50 -25.76
N ALA A 73 12.34 11.70 -25.98
CA ALA A 73 11.48 12.36 -24.99
C ALA A 73 10.23 11.54 -24.61
N VAL A 74 9.67 10.77 -25.55
CA VAL A 74 8.52 9.90 -25.28
C VAL A 74 8.94 8.70 -24.43
N ARG A 75 10.08 8.06 -24.76
CA ARG A 75 10.62 6.94 -23.98
C ARG A 75 10.94 7.33 -22.54
N GLU A 76 11.55 8.50 -22.33
CA GLU A 76 11.90 8.99 -21.00
C GLU A 76 10.65 9.32 -20.17
N ALA A 77 9.65 9.97 -20.78
CA ALA A 77 8.39 10.26 -20.10
C ALA A 77 7.66 8.98 -19.67
N ALA A 78 7.61 7.97 -20.54
CA ALA A 78 7.03 6.67 -20.23
C ALA A 78 7.81 5.93 -19.14
N THR A 79 9.14 5.93 -19.22
CA THR A 79 10.02 5.33 -18.21
C THR A 79 9.76 5.98 -16.85
N LYS A 80 9.70 7.31 -16.78
CA LYS A 80 9.44 8.04 -15.55
C LYS A 80 8.05 7.73 -14.99
N ALA A 81 7.02 7.74 -15.83
CA ALA A 81 5.65 7.42 -15.40
C ALA A 81 5.56 6.01 -14.79
N LEU A 82 6.20 5.01 -15.42
CA LEU A 82 6.23 3.63 -14.91
C LEU A 82 7.05 3.50 -13.62
N GLN A 83 8.14 4.28 -13.46
CA GLN A 83 8.90 4.35 -12.20
C GLN A 83 8.06 4.94 -11.08
N ASP A 84 7.35 6.04 -11.34
CA ASP A 84 6.55 6.76 -10.34
C ASP A 84 5.37 5.89 -9.85
N LEU A 85 4.87 4.95 -10.65
CA LEU A 85 3.89 3.94 -10.21
C LEU A 85 4.47 2.88 -9.26
N GLY A 86 5.79 2.66 -9.31
CA GLY A 86 6.47 1.65 -8.50
C GLY A 86 5.80 0.28 -8.57
N ARG A 87 5.50 -0.30 -7.40
CA ARG A 87 4.99 -1.68 -7.28
C ARG A 87 3.62 -1.87 -7.92
N VAL A 88 2.82 -0.81 -8.09
CA VAL A 88 1.51 -0.89 -8.75
C VAL A 88 1.65 -1.37 -10.20
N ALA A 89 2.72 -0.99 -10.88
CA ALA A 89 2.97 -1.41 -12.26
C ALA A 89 3.62 -2.80 -12.36
N GLU A 90 4.12 -3.38 -11.26
CA GLU A 90 4.93 -4.60 -11.27
C GLU A 90 4.32 -5.77 -12.07
N PRO A 91 3.04 -6.14 -11.88
CA PRO A 91 2.46 -7.30 -12.58
C PRO A 91 2.45 -7.12 -14.09
N GLU A 92 2.11 -5.92 -14.55
CA GLU A 92 1.98 -5.59 -15.97
C GLU A 92 3.34 -5.39 -16.63
N LEU A 93 4.31 -4.81 -15.91
CA LEU A 93 5.70 -4.75 -16.38
C LEU A 93 6.30 -6.15 -16.58
N ARG A 94 6.03 -7.09 -15.65
CA ARG A 94 6.44 -8.51 -15.80
C ARG A 94 5.77 -9.15 -17.01
N ALA A 95 4.44 -9.02 -17.12
CA ALA A 95 3.69 -9.58 -18.24
C ALA A 95 4.14 -9.01 -19.60
N ALA A 96 4.46 -7.72 -19.67
CA ALA A 96 4.97 -7.08 -20.87
C ALA A 96 6.37 -7.57 -21.24
N ARG A 97 7.25 -7.72 -20.23
CA ARG A 97 8.63 -8.21 -20.44
C ARG A 97 8.64 -9.60 -21.04
N ASP A 98 7.74 -10.48 -20.59
CA ASP A 98 7.65 -11.85 -21.07
C ASP A 98 7.10 -11.95 -22.50
N ARG A 99 6.33 -10.94 -22.95
CA ARG A 99 5.69 -10.91 -24.28
C ARG A 99 6.48 -10.14 -25.34
N VAL A 100 7.28 -9.15 -24.94
CA VAL A 100 7.96 -8.26 -25.90
C VAL A 100 9.06 -9.01 -26.66
N SER A 101 9.18 -8.74 -27.97
CA SER A 101 10.23 -9.32 -28.83
C SER A 101 11.47 -8.43 -28.96
N GLY A 102 11.34 -7.11 -28.77
CA GLY A 102 12.44 -6.15 -28.90
C GLY A 102 13.35 -6.08 -27.68
N GLU A 103 14.67 -6.18 -27.91
CA GLU A 103 15.68 -6.22 -26.84
C GLU A 103 15.80 -4.90 -26.07
N GLU A 104 15.66 -3.75 -26.74
CA GLU A 104 15.69 -2.45 -26.08
C GLU A 104 14.57 -2.30 -25.04
N VAL A 105 13.33 -2.65 -25.43
CA VAL A 105 12.17 -2.55 -24.54
C VAL A 105 12.30 -3.55 -23.39
N ARG A 106 12.77 -4.78 -23.66
CA ARG A 106 13.04 -5.78 -22.62
C ARG A 106 14.04 -5.26 -21.59
N SER A 107 15.16 -4.70 -22.04
CA SER A 107 16.18 -4.11 -21.17
C SER A 107 15.63 -2.98 -20.28
N ARG A 108 14.76 -2.12 -20.83
CA ARG A 108 14.09 -1.05 -20.06
C ARG A 108 13.15 -1.59 -19.01
N LEU A 109 12.32 -2.57 -19.37
CA LEU A 109 11.43 -3.25 -18.43
C LEU A 109 12.23 -3.92 -17.30
N ASP A 110 13.34 -4.57 -17.63
CA ASP A 110 14.25 -5.16 -16.63
C ASP A 110 14.85 -4.12 -15.68
N ALA A 111 15.29 -2.97 -16.20
CA ALA A 111 15.80 -1.88 -15.38
C ALA A 111 14.72 -1.29 -14.46
N LEU A 112 13.46 -1.19 -14.93
CA LEU A 112 12.32 -0.76 -14.12
C LEU A 112 12.04 -1.75 -12.99
N LEU A 113 11.96 -3.05 -13.32
CA LEU A 113 11.69 -4.11 -12.36
C LEU A 113 12.81 -4.23 -11.31
N ALA A 114 14.07 -4.03 -11.69
CA ALA A 114 15.22 -4.08 -10.79
C ALA A 114 15.22 -2.94 -9.75
N LYS A 115 14.58 -1.80 -10.05
CA LYS A 115 14.46 -0.66 -9.13
C LYS A 115 13.33 -0.83 -8.11
N LEU A 116 12.44 -1.81 -8.29
CA LEU A 116 11.35 -2.02 -7.35
C LEU A 116 11.88 -2.52 -5.99
N PRO A 117 11.34 -2.03 -4.86
CA PRO A 117 11.76 -2.47 -3.55
C PRO A 117 11.46 -3.97 -3.39
N ARG A 118 12.45 -4.76 -2.95
CA ARG A 118 12.28 -6.21 -2.74
C ARG A 118 11.30 -6.54 -1.60
N GLY A 119 11.23 -5.69 -0.59
CA GLY A 119 10.38 -5.87 0.60
C GLY A 119 9.34 -4.76 0.77
N ARG A 120 8.86 -4.64 2.01
CA ARG A 120 8.04 -3.50 2.45
C ARG A 120 8.91 -2.25 2.59
N THR A 121 8.41 -1.14 2.08
CA THR A 121 8.95 0.20 2.35
C THR A 121 8.56 0.65 3.76
N GLY A 122 9.13 1.77 4.22
CA GLY A 122 8.70 2.40 5.48
C GLY A 122 7.20 2.72 5.45
N GLU A 123 6.71 3.30 4.35
CA GLU A 123 5.28 3.60 4.16
C GLU A 123 4.42 2.34 4.21
N ASP A 124 4.82 1.25 3.56
CA ASP A 124 4.08 -0.03 3.62
C ASP A 124 3.94 -0.54 5.06
N VAL A 125 4.97 -0.35 5.90
CA VAL A 125 4.93 -0.74 7.32
C VAL A 125 3.94 0.15 8.09
N VAL A 126 3.97 1.46 7.85
CA VAL A 126 3.05 2.42 8.47
C VAL A 126 1.59 2.12 8.08
N TRP A 127 1.34 1.90 6.78
CA TRP A 127 0.01 1.59 6.27
C TRP A 127 -0.53 0.26 6.82
N ALA A 128 0.31 -0.76 6.96
CA ALA A 128 -0.11 -2.01 7.57
C ALA A 128 -0.47 -1.87 9.06
N ARG A 129 0.24 -1.01 9.80
CA ARG A 129 -0.13 -0.67 11.18
C ARG A 129 -1.47 0.06 11.24
N ALA A 130 -1.73 0.96 10.29
CA ALA A 130 -3.02 1.65 10.18
C ALA A 130 -4.16 0.65 9.88
N VAL A 131 -3.95 -0.29 8.95
CA VAL A 131 -4.88 -1.39 8.68
C VAL A 131 -5.12 -2.22 9.94
N GLN A 132 -4.07 -2.57 10.69
CA GLN A 132 -4.18 -3.30 11.94
C GLN A 132 -5.03 -2.56 12.98
N ALA A 133 -4.86 -1.24 13.12
CA ALA A 133 -5.65 -0.44 14.05
C ALA A 133 -7.14 -0.46 13.69
N LEU A 134 -7.48 -0.32 12.39
CA LEU A 134 -8.87 -0.42 11.92
C LEU A 134 -9.45 -1.82 12.10
N GLU A 135 -8.65 -2.85 11.86
CA GLU A 135 -9.07 -4.24 12.07
C GLU A 135 -9.36 -4.52 13.55
N LEU A 136 -8.48 -4.08 14.46
CA LEU A 136 -8.69 -4.21 15.90
C LEU A 136 -9.91 -3.43 16.39
N ALA A 137 -10.18 -2.25 15.80
CA ALA A 137 -11.37 -1.48 16.13
C ALA A 137 -12.65 -2.23 15.74
N GLY A 138 -12.67 -2.87 14.56
CA GLY A 138 -13.77 -3.72 14.09
C GLY A 138 -15.12 -3.01 13.89
N THR A 139 -15.18 -1.70 14.07
CA THR A 139 -16.40 -0.89 13.95
C THR A 139 -16.87 -0.78 12.50
N GLU A 140 -18.13 -0.44 12.28
CA GLU A 140 -18.68 -0.17 10.94
C GLU A 140 -17.90 0.93 10.19
N ALA A 141 -17.47 1.98 10.91
CA ALA A 141 -16.66 3.05 10.33
C ALA A 141 -15.27 2.55 9.90
N ALA A 142 -14.65 1.68 10.70
CA ALA A 142 -13.37 1.07 10.36
C ALA A 142 -13.48 0.12 9.16
N ARG A 143 -14.53 -0.72 9.12
CA ARG A 143 -14.85 -1.59 7.97
C ARG A 143 -15.04 -0.78 6.69
N LYS A 144 -15.79 0.33 6.75
CA LYS A 144 -16.00 1.21 5.60
C LYS A 144 -14.68 1.77 5.06
N LEU A 145 -13.79 2.27 5.91
CA LEU A 145 -12.48 2.77 5.47
C LEU A 145 -11.59 1.65 4.90
N LEU A 146 -11.60 0.46 5.50
CA LEU A 146 -10.91 -0.69 4.92
C LEU A 146 -11.46 -1.06 3.52
N THR A 147 -12.77 -0.95 3.30
CA THR A 147 -13.38 -1.13 1.98
C THR A 147 -12.91 -0.07 0.98
N GLU A 148 -12.84 1.20 1.39
CA GLU A 148 -12.29 2.29 0.56
C GLU A 148 -10.84 1.99 0.13
N TRP A 149 -9.98 1.56 1.06
CA TRP A 149 -8.59 1.17 0.76
C TRP A 149 -8.47 -0.11 -0.09
N ALA A 150 -9.39 -1.07 0.12
CA ALA A 150 -9.48 -2.31 -0.67
C ALA A 150 -9.91 -2.08 -2.12
N ALA A 151 -10.51 -0.93 -2.44
CA ALA A 151 -10.87 -0.54 -3.81
C ALA A 151 -9.72 0.07 -4.63
N GLY A 152 -8.55 0.28 -4.00
CA GLY A 152 -7.36 0.80 -4.69
C GLY A 152 -6.72 -0.21 -5.67
N ALA A 153 -5.56 0.16 -6.21
CA ALA A 153 -4.81 -0.71 -7.13
C ALA A 153 -4.53 -2.09 -6.53
N SER A 154 -4.91 -3.16 -7.25
CA SER A 154 -4.87 -4.53 -6.75
C SER A 154 -3.48 -5.01 -6.30
N ALA A 155 -2.42 -4.49 -6.91
CA ALA A 155 -1.03 -4.81 -6.58
C ALA A 155 -0.45 -4.00 -5.42
N ALA A 156 -1.14 -2.95 -4.96
CA ALA A 156 -0.66 -2.10 -3.88
C ALA A 156 -0.76 -2.80 -2.52
N ARG A 157 0.26 -2.65 -1.66
CA ARG A 157 0.30 -3.33 -0.35
C ARG A 157 -0.86 -2.93 0.56
N LEU A 158 -1.20 -1.64 0.60
CA LEU A 158 -2.36 -1.16 1.36
C LEU A 158 -3.66 -1.86 0.93
N THR A 159 -3.88 -1.99 -0.38
CA THR A 159 -5.07 -2.65 -0.93
C THR A 159 -5.11 -4.14 -0.58
N ILE A 160 -3.98 -4.84 -0.68
CA ILE A 160 -3.87 -6.26 -0.30
C ILE A 160 -4.13 -6.44 1.20
N ASP A 161 -3.48 -5.64 2.04
CA ASP A 161 -3.60 -5.73 3.50
C ASP A 161 -5.02 -5.40 3.95
N ALA A 162 -5.67 -4.38 3.36
CA ALA A 162 -7.04 -4.01 3.66
C ALA A 162 -8.05 -5.11 3.27
N LYS A 163 -7.90 -5.73 2.08
CA LYS A 163 -8.71 -6.90 1.69
C LYS A 163 -8.55 -8.05 2.65
N ALA A 164 -7.31 -8.34 3.08
CA ALA A 164 -7.04 -9.40 4.02
C ALA A 164 -7.66 -9.12 5.40
N ALA A 165 -7.62 -7.86 5.87
CA ALA A 165 -8.25 -7.44 7.12
C ALA A 165 -9.78 -7.60 7.07
N LEU A 166 -10.42 -7.17 5.98
CA LEU A 166 -11.86 -7.38 5.78
C LEU A 166 -12.22 -8.87 5.82
N GLY A 167 -11.45 -9.73 5.13
CA GLY A 167 -11.67 -11.17 5.16
C GLY A 167 -11.59 -11.79 6.56
N ARG A 168 -10.65 -11.32 7.40
CA ARG A 168 -10.55 -11.75 8.81
C ARG A 168 -11.73 -11.26 9.65
N LEU A 169 -12.15 -10.02 9.45
CA LEU A 169 -13.30 -9.43 10.13
C LEU A 169 -14.62 -10.11 9.77
N ASP A 170 -14.76 -10.61 8.56
CA ASP A 170 -15.95 -11.34 8.12
C ASP A 170 -15.95 -12.79 8.61
N ALA A 171 -14.77 -13.41 8.74
CA ALA A 171 -14.63 -14.76 9.30
C ALA A 171 -14.87 -14.83 10.82
N ASN A 172 -14.69 -13.71 11.53
CA ASN A 172 -14.90 -13.60 12.98
C ASN A 172 -16.34 -13.16 13.36
N ARG A 173 -17.27 -13.16 12.40
CA ARG A 173 -18.69 -12.84 12.60
C ARG A 173 -19.51 -14.10 12.84
#